data_AF-A0A8J6VSH5-F1
#
_entry.id   AF-A0A8J6VSH5-F1
#
_cell.length_a   1.000
_cell.length_b   1.000
_cell.length_c   1.000
_cell.angle_alpha   90.00
_cell.angle_beta   90.00
_cell.angle_gamma   90.00
#
_symmetry.space_group_name_H-M   'P 1'
#
loop_
_entity.id
_entity.type
_entity.pdbx_description
1 polymer ?
#
loop_
_entity_poly.entity_id
_entity_poly.type
_entity_poly.pdbx_seq_one_letter_code
_entity_poly.pdbx_strand_id
1 'polypeptide(L)'
;MMDAIALSLEWLLRCFGVFWVLGGALTMQKARQAHFLDTALEAITQEKEDRLVSRFIFIGGILTLLSGVGLAFASRWALIPLGLLTGSQVLYFAIQNRRFTQAKTEEDQEEARIAPTTRNAFKLTVVVVIVALVAERYGILQ
;
A
#
# COMPACT_ATOMS: atom_id res chain seq x y z
N MET A 1 28.70 -20.46 -0.05
CA MET A 1 28.46 -19.07 -0.53
C MET A 1 26.99 -18.82 -0.83
N MET A 2 26.31 -19.71 -1.57
CA MET A 2 24.87 -19.62 -1.82
C MET A 2 24.02 -19.64 -0.53
N ASP A 3 24.39 -20.46 0.46
CA ASP A 3 23.63 -20.55 1.73
C ASP A 3 23.70 -19.27 2.56
N ALA A 4 24.85 -18.59 2.56
CA ALA A 4 25.03 -17.33 3.29
C ALA A 4 24.20 -16.20 2.67
N ILE A 5 24.09 -16.17 1.34
CA ILE A 5 23.26 -15.20 0.60
C ILE A 5 21.77 -15.46 0.86
N ALA A 6 21.34 -16.73 0.80
CA ALA A 6 19.97 -17.11 1.08
C ALA A 6 19.54 -16.74 2.51
N LEU A 7 20.37 -17.07 3.51
CA LEU A 7 20.14 -16.72 4.90
C LEU A 7 20.08 -15.21 5.10
N SER A 8 20.98 -14.46 4.47
CA SER A 8 21.01 -13.00 4.55
C SER A 8 19.75 -12.38 3.95
N LEU A 9 19.29 -12.88 2.81
CA LEU A 9 18.06 -12.43 2.16
C LEU A 9 16.83 -12.77 2.98
N GLU A 10 16.77 -13.96 3.59
CA GLU A 10 15.68 -14.35 4.48
C GLU A 10 15.55 -13.39 5.66
N TRP A 11 16.65 -13.13 6.38
CA TRP A 11 16.65 -12.20 7.51
C TRP A 11 16.34 -10.77 7.10
N LEU A 12 16.80 -10.34 5.93
CA LEU A 12 16.45 -9.04 5.37
C LEU A 12 14.94 -8.93 5.13
N LEU A 13 14.32 -9.95 4.53
CA LEU A 13 12.87 -9.99 4.30
C LEU A 13 12.10 -10.03 5.63
N ARG A 14 12.59 -10.74 6.63
CA ARG A 14 11.95 -10.80 7.95
C ARG A 14 11.98 -9.46 8.67
N CYS A 15 13.16 -8.83 8.75
CA CYS A 15 13.32 -7.50 9.33
C CYS A 15 12.49 -6.46 8.59
N PHE A 16 12.49 -6.53 7.25
CA PHE A 16 11.64 -5.69 6.43
C PHE A 16 10.15 -5.95 6.71
N GLY A 17 9.73 -7.21 6.86
CA GLY A 17 8.37 -7.59 7.20
C GLY A 17 7.90 -6.95 8.50
N VAL A 18 8.73 -6.96 9.55
CA VAL A 18 8.42 -6.28 10.82
C VAL A 18 8.25 -4.77 10.61
N PHE A 19 9.16 -4.14 9.88
CA PHE A 19 9.03 -2.72 9.53
C PHE A 19 7.75 -2.44 8.71
N TRP A 20 7.41 -3.34 7.79
CA TRP A 20 6.25 -3.25 6.92
C TRP A 20 4.93 -3.37 7.71
N VAL A 21 4.88 -4.23 8.74
CA VAL A 21 3.75 -4.31 9.68
C VAL A 21 3.52 -2.98 10.38
N LEU A 22 4.58 -2.35 10.88
CA LEU A 22 4.48 -1.03 11.53
C LEU A 22 3.98 0.03 10.53
N GLY A 23 4.50 0.02 9.30
CA GLY A 23 4.03 0.89 8.22
C GLY A 23 2.54 0.69 7.93
N GLY A 24 2.06 -0.55 7.86
CA GLY A 24 0.66 -0.88 7.68
C GLY A 24 -0.22 -0.36 8.82
N ALA A 25 0.18 -0.58 10.07
CA ALA A 25 -0.55 -0.10 11.25
C ALA A 25 -0.65 1.43 11.28
N LEU A 26 0.45 2.14 11.02
CA LEU A 26 0.47 3.61 10.95
C LEU A 26 -0.39 4.14 9.80
N THR A 27 -0.37 3.46 8.65
CA THR A 27 -1.21 3.81 7.49
C THR A 27 -2.69 3.65 7.82
N MET A 28 -3.08 2.58 8.52
CA MET A 28 -4.45 2.40 8.99
C MET A 28 -4.87 3.47 10.01
N GLN A 29 -3.97 3.87 10.92
CA GLN A 29 -4.23 4.96 11.85
C GLN A 29 -4.46 6.29 11.11
N LYS A 30 -3.64 6.58 10.09
CA LYS A 30 -3.80 7.76 9.25
C LYS A 30 -5.09 7.74 8.44
N ALA A 31 -5.49 6.57 7.92
CA ALA A 31 -6.77 6.43 7.24
C ALA A 31 -7.97 6.73 8.15
N ARG A 32 -7.91 6.28 9.42
CA ARG A 32 -8.94 6.60 10.42
C ARG A 32 -8.99 8.10 10.76
N GLN A 33 -7.82 8.74 10.88
CA GLN A 33 -7.75 10.18 11.11
C GLN A 33 -8.32 10.97 9.92
N ALA A 34 -8.01 10.56 8.69
CA ALA A 34 -8.59 11.17 7.48
C ALA A 34 -10.12 10.99 7.46
N HIS A 35 -10.61 9.77 7.68
CA HIS A 35 -12.05 9.50 7.71
C HIS A 35 -12.81 10.32 8.77
N PHE A 36 -12.19 10.53 9.94
CA PHE A 36 -12.74 11.41 10.98
C PHE A 36 -12.82 12.87 10.52
N LEU A 37 -11.75 13.37 9.87
CA LEU A 37 -11.73 14.73 9.33
C LEU A 37 -12.76 14.91 8.22
N ASP A 38 -12.86 13.97 7.28
CA ASP A 38 -13.87 13.96 6.22
C ASP A 38 -15.29 14.03 6.83
N THR A 39 -15.54 13.28 7.91
CA THR A 39 -16.84 13.29 8.61
C THR A 39 -17.11 14.63 9.31
N ALA A 40 -16.08 15.26 9.88
CA ALA A 40 -16.21 16.57 10.52
C ALA A 40 -16.47 17.68 9.48
N LEU A 41 -15.79 17.61 8.33
CA LEU A 41 -16.01 18.53 7.21
C LEU A 41 -17.43 18.41 6.67
N GLU A 42 -17.89 17.19 6.38
CA GLU A 42 -19.26 16.93 5.91
C GLU A 42 -20.33 17.48 6.89
N ALA A 43 -20.07 17.43 8.20
CA ALA A 43 -20.97 18.01 9.21
C ALA A 43 -20.98 19.55 9.22
N ILE A 44 -19.87 20.19 8.84
CA ILE A 44 -19.72 21.66 8.83
C ILE A 44 -20.23 22.25 7.51
N THR A 45 -19.85 21.66 6.38
CA THR A 45 -20.17 22.16 5.04
C THR A 45 -21.54 21.71 4.56
N GLN A 46 -22.09 20.64 5.15
CA GLN A 46 -23.27 19.91 4.64
C GLN A 46 -23.09 19.35 3.22
N GLU A 47 -21.84 19.28 2.73
CA GLU A 47 -21.49 18.69 1.45
C GLU A 47 -20.91 17.28 1.66
N LYS A 48 -21.22 16.37 0.73
CA LYS A 48 -20.74 14.99 0.83
C LYS A 48 -19.27 14.90 0.42
N GLU A 49 -18.43 14.54 1.38
CA GLU A 49 -17.02 14.27 1.15
C GLU A 49 -16.77 12.92 0.45
N ASP A 50 -15.79 12.91 -0.46
CA ASP A 50 -15.40 11.69 -1.16
C ASP A 50 -14.43 10.84 -0.34
N ARG A 51 -14.98 9.78 0.24
CA ARG A 51 -14.24 8.82 1.09
C ARG A 51 -13.41 7.81 0.33
N LEU A 52 -13.26 7.95 -1.00
CA LEU A 52 -12.47 7.02 -1.81
C LEU A 52 -11.02 6.95 -1.33
N VAL A 53 -10.40 8.10 -1.05
CA VAL A 53 -8.99 8.18 -0.63
C VAL A 53 -8.81 7.51 0.73
N SER A 54 -9.63 7.86 1.71
CA SER A 54 -9.56 7.30 3.06
C SER A 54 -9.82 5.79 3.07
N ARG A 55 -10.77 5.28 2.26
CA ARG A 55 -10.98 3.83 2.06
C ARG A 55 -9.79 3.14 1.40
N PHE A 56 -9.23 3.74 0.35
CA PHE A 56 -8.06 3.20 -0.35
C PHE A 56 -6.86 3.08 0.59
N ILE A 57 -6.55 4.13 1.37
CA ILE A 57 -5.45 4.11 2.34
C ILE A 57 -5.70 3.04 3.40
N PHE A 58 -6.94 2.88 3.87
CA PHE A 58 -7.28 1.85 4.86
C PHE A 58 -7.05 0.43 4.33
N ILE A 59 -7.55 0.12 3.13
CA ILE A 59 -7.34 -1.18 2.47
C ILE A 59 -5.85 -1.42 2.22
N GLY A 60 -5.14 -0.41 1.70
CA GLY A 60 -3.70 -0.46 1.50
C GLY A 60 -2.94 -0.74 2.79
N GLY A 61 -3.35 -0.13 3.91
CA GLY A 61 -2.80 -0.40 5.24
C GLY A 61 -3.01 -1.83 5.71
N ILE A 62 -4.20 -2.40 5.52
CA ILE A 62 -4.50 -3.81 5.85
C ILE A 62 -3.61 -4.76 5.02
N LEU A 63 -3.55 -4.54 3.70
CA LEU A 63 -2.76 -5.39 2.81
C LEU A 63 -1.26 -5.27 3.08
N THR A 64 -0.79 -4.07 3.43
CA THR A 64 0.59 -3.83 3.90
C THR A 64 0.85 -4.60 5.19
N LEU A 65 -0.06 -4.56 6.17
CA LEU A 65 0.09 -5.31 7.41
C LEU A 65 0.15 -6.82 7.15
N LEU A 66 -0.79 -7.37 6.40
CA LEU A 66 -0.86 -8.81 6.10
C LEU A 66 0.37 -9.30 5.32
N SER A 67 0.82 -8.53 4.32
CA SER A 67 2.06 -8.84 3.61
C SER A 67 3.29 -8.76 4.51
N GLY A 68 3.33 -7.78 5.41
CA GLY A 68 4.42 -7.62 6.37
C GLY A 68 4.51 -8.80 7.33
N VAL A 69 3.36 -9.28 7.84
CA VAL A 69 3.30 -10.50 8.65
C VAL A 69 3.83 -11.68 7.87
N GLY A 70 3.36 -11.88 6.64
CA GLY A 70 3.87 -12.97 5.79
C GLY A 70 5.39 -12.90 5.58
N LEU A 71 5.93 -11.72 5.29
CA LEU A 71 7.38 -11.50 5.13
C LEU A 71 8.16 -11.73 6.43
N ALA A 72 7.62 -11.30 7.58
CA ALA A 72 8.24 -11.49 8.89
C ALA A 72 8.39 -12.97 9.26
N PHE A 73 7.48 -13.82 8.78
CA PHE A 73 7.55 -15.28 8.93
C PHE A 73 8.24 -15.98 7.75
N ALA A 74 8.79 -15.23 6.79
CA ALA A 74 9.32 -15.76 5.53
C ALA A 74 8.35 -16.72 4.84
N SER A 75 7.06 -16.37 4.82
CA SER A 75 6.02 -17.21 4.23
C SER A 75 5.69 -16.81 2.80
N ARG A 76 5.53 -17.80 1.91
CA ARG A 76 5.05 -17.59 0.53
C ARG A 76 3.65 -16.99 0.47
N TRP A 77 2.85 -17.18 1.51
CA TRP A 77 1.52 -16.58 1.63
C TRP A 77 1.57 -15.04 1.65
N ALA A 78 2.73 -14.42 1.90
CA ALA A 78 2.94 -12.98 1.75
C ALA A 78 2.64 -12.45 0.34
N LEU A 79 2.78 -13.29 -0.69
CA LEU A 79 2.60 -12.91 -2.09
C LEU A 79 1.16 -12.56 -2.42
N ILE A 80 0.18 -13.20 -1.78
CA ILE A 80 -1.25 -12.92 -2.00
C ILE A 80 -1.61 -11.48 -1.61
N PRO A 81 -1.40 -11.02 -0.35
CA PRO A 81 -1.66 -9.64 0.02
C PRO A 81 -0.75 -8.64 -0.71
N LEU A 82 0.49 -9.00 -1.09
CA LEU A 82 1.34 -8.15 -1.93
C LEU A 82 0.77 -7.93 -3.34
N GLY A 83 0.25 -9.00 -3.95
CA GLY A 83 -0.42 -8.94 -5.25
C GLY A 83 -1.68 -8.09 -5.19
N LEU A 84 -2.51 -8.28 -4.17
CA LEU A 84 -3.69 -7.46 -3.94
C LEU A 84 -3.33 -6.00 -3.65
N LEU A 85 -2.27 -5.73 -2.88
CA LEU A 85 -1.80 -4.37 -2.59
C LEU A 85 -1.42 -3.66 -3.88
N THR A 86 -0.60 -4.30 -4.71
CA THR A 86 -0.18 -3.77 -6.02
C THR A 86 -1.40 -3.54 -6.93
N GLY A 87 -2.30 -4.52 -7.00
CA GLY A 87 -3.54 -4.41 -7.79
C GLY A 87 -4.43 -3.26 -7.34
N SER A 88 -4.59 -3.05 -6.04
CA SER A 88 -5.37 -1.94 -5.49
C SER A 88 -4.74 -0.57 -5.80
N GLN A 89 -3.42 -0.45 -5.76
CA GLN A 89 -2.70 0.77 -6.15
C GLN A 89 -2.88 1.08 -7.64
N VAL A 90 -2.79 0.07 -8.51
CA VAL A 90 -3.04 0.22 -9.96
C VAL A 90 -4.47 0.66 -10.22
N LEU A 91 -5.46 0.03 -9.56
CA LEU A 91 -6.86 0.40 -9.68
C LEU A 91 -7.09 1.86 -9.22
N TYR A 92 -6.52 2.24 -8.08
CA TYR A 92 -6.59 3.62 -7.59
C TYR A 92 -5.99 4.61 -8.59
N PHE A 93 -4.83 4.31 -9.18
CA PHE A 93 -4.23 5.17 -10.20
C PHE A 93 -5.09 5.28 -11.45
N ALA A 94 -5.74 4.19 -11.89
CA ALA A 94 -6.65 4.22 -13.02
C ALA A 94 -7.88 5.10 -12.74
N ILE A 95 -8.46 5.01 -11.53
CA ILE A 95 -9.58 5.85 -11.11
C ILE A 95 -9.16 7.33 -11.06
N GLN A 96 -8.02 7.64 -10.43
CA GLN A 96 -7.55 9.01 -10.32
C GLN A 96 -7.16 9.62 -11.67
N ASN A 97 -6.52 8.85 -12.55
CA ASN A 97 -6.22 9.30 -13.90
C ASN A 97 -7.49 9.63 -14.70
N ARG A 98 -8.54 8.81 -14.54
CA ARG A 98 -9.83 9.07 -15.17
C ARG A 98 -10.46 10.35 -14.62
N ARG A 99 -10.42 10.59 -13.31
CA ARG A 99 -10.91 11.83 -12.69
C ARG A 99 -10.14 13.05 -13.16
N PHE A 100 -8.81 12.96 -13.18
CA PHE A 100 -7.94 14.03 -13.66
C PHE A 100 -8.25 14.43 -15.11
N THR A 101 -8.55 13.45 -15.97
CA THR A 101 -8.90 13.70 -17.39
C THR A 101 -10.32 14.28 -17.56
N GLN A 102 -11.22 13.99 -16.62
CA GLN A 102 -12.63 14.42 -16.67
C GLN A 102 -12.90 15.71 -15.88
N ALA A 103 -11.92 16.17 -15.11
CA ALA A 103 -11.97 17.38 -14.31
C ALA A 103 -12.22 18.61 -15.18
N LYS A 104 -13.19 19.43 -14.77
CA LYS A 104 -13.59 20.64 -15.51
C LYS A 104 -12.99 21.92 -14.93
N THR A 105 -12.54 21.86 -13.69
CA THR A 105 -11.91 22.97 -12.96
C THR A 105 -10.48 22.60 -12.59
N GLU A 106 -9.67 23.61 -12.27
CA GLU A 106 -8.31 23.40 -11.75
C GLU A 106 -8.33 22.72 -10.37
N GLU A 107 -9.34 23.04 -9.55
CA GLU A 107 -9.57 22.44 -8.22
C GLU A 107 -9.82 20.93 -8.33
N ASP A 108 -10.72 20.51 -9.22
CA ASP A 108 -11.00 19.08 -9.49
C ASP A 108 -9.74 18.34 -9.98
N GLN A 109 -8.89 19.01 -10.77
CA GLN A 109 -7.64 18.43 -11.25
C GLN A 109 -6.63 18.25 -10.12
N GLU A 110 -6.55 19.22 -9.20
CA GLU A 110 -5.66 19.16 -8.07
C GLU A 110 -6.06 18.05 -7.09
N GLU A 111 -7.36 17.90 -6.81
CA GLU A 111 -7.89 16.79 -6.01
C GLU A 111 -7.65 15.41 -6.63
N ALA A 112 -7.79 15.30 -7.96
CA ALA A 112 -7.53 14.06 -8.68
C ALA A 112 -6.04 13.71 -8.81
N ARG A 113 -5.14 14.63 -8.43
CA ARG A 113 -3.70 14.44 -8.58
C ARG A 113 -3.19 13.42 -7.58
N ILE A 114 -2.60 12.34 -8.11
CA ILE A 114 -1.97 11.31 -7.28
C ILE A 114 -0.77 11.91 -6.53
N ALA A 115 -0.84 11.89 -5.19
CA ALA A 115 0.23 12.37 -4.33
C ALA A 115 1.58 11.68 -4.62
N PRO A 116 2.72 12.40 -4.56
CA PRO A 116 4.06 11.83 -4.78
C PRO A 116 4.38 10.69 -3.81
N THR A 117 3.91 10.77 -2.57
CA THR A 117 4.08 9.72 -1.55
C THR A 117 3.41 8.41 -1.97
N THR A 118 2.21 8.48 -2.55
CA THR A 118 1.51 7.29 -3.08
C THR A 118 2.25 6.66 -4.25
N ARG A 119 2.86 7.48 -5.13
CA ARG A 119 3.70 6.96 -6.22
C ARG A 119 4.96 6.28 -5.70
N ASN A 120 5.60 6.84 -4.67
CA ASN A 120 6.78 6.25 -4.04
C ASN A 120 6.43 4.93 -3.33
N ALA A 121 5.29 4.88 -2.65
CA ALA A 121 4.77 3.65 -2.05
C ALA A 121 4.58 2.55 -3.10
N PHE A 122 3.97 2.86 -4.26
CA PHE A 122 3.81 1.91 -5.35
C PHE A 122 5.14 1.37 -5.86
N LYS A 123 6.15 2.23 -6.08
CA LYS A 123 7.49 1.79 -6.50
C LYS A 123 8.10 0.82 -5.49
N LEU A 124 8.00 1.13 -4.20
CA LEU A 124 8.51 0.28 -3.14
C LEU A 124 7.77 -1.07 -3.12
N THR A 125 6.44 -1.05 -3.23
CA THR A 125 5.62 -2.28 -3.33
C THR A 125 6.07 -3.15 -4.50
N VAL A 126 6.29 -2.58 -5.69
CA VAL A 126 6.77 -3.33 -6.86
C VAL A 126 8.15 -3.97 -6.61
N VAL A 127 9.09 -3.23 -6.01
CA VAL A 127 10.41 -3.77 -5.64
C VAL A 127 10.25 -4.95 -4.68
N VAL A 128 9.42 -4.80 -3.64
CA VAL A 128 9.17 -5.86 -2.65
C VAL A 128 8.53 -7.09 -3.29
N VAL A 129 7.57 -6.91 -4.20
CA VAL A 129 6.95 -8.01 -4.97
C VAL A 129 8.01 -8.78 -5.76
N ILE A 130 8.87 -8.07 -6.51
CA ILE A 130 9.92 -8.70 -7.32
C ILE A 130 10.87 -9.50 -6.42
N VAL A 131 11.34 -8.90 -5.33
CA VAL A 131 12.25 -9.58 -4.39
C VAL A 131 11.57 -10.79 -3.75
N ALA A 132 10.29 -10.68 -3.36
CA ALA A 132 9.54 -11.78 -2.77
C ALA A 132 9.32 -12.94 -3.76
N LEU A 133 9.00 -12.65 -5.03
CA LEU A 133 8.87 -13.66 -6.08
C LEU A 133 10.20 -14.38 -6.34
N VAL A 134 11.32 -13.63 -6.36
CA VAL A 134 12.66 -14.21 -6.47
C VAL A 134 12.94 -15.10 -5.26
N ALA A 135 12.66 -14.64 -4.05
CA ALA A 135 12.88 -15.41 -2.82
C ALA A 135 12.04 -16.69 -2.76
N GLU A 136 10.76 -16.65 -3.18
CA GLU A 136 9.92 -17.84 -3.33
C GLU A 136 10.54 -18.83 -4.35
N ARG A 137 11.00 -18.33 -5.50
CA ARG A 137 11.59 -19.18 -6.56
C ARG A 137 12.84 -19.93 -6.09
N TYR A 138 13.61 -19.35 -5.17
CA TYR A 138 14.78 -19.97 -4.55
C TYR A 138 14.46 -20.74 -3.26
N GLY A 139 13.19 -20.88 -2.87
CA GLY A 139 12.76 -21.63 -1.68
C GLY A 139 13.04 -20.95 -0.34
N ILE A 140 13.31 -19.63 -0.35
CA ILE A 140 13.55 -18.81 0.85
C ILE A 140 12.22 -18.48 1.54
N LEU A 141 11.14 -18.27 0.75
CA LEU A 141 9.79 -18.14 1.27
C LEU A 141 9.09 -19.51 1.27
N GLN A 142 8.52 -19.91 2.42
CA GLN A 142 7.91 -21.24 2.63
C GLN A 142 6.38 -21.21 2.79
#